data_AF-A0A955HQ65-F1
#
_entry.id   AF-A0A955HQ65-F1
#
_cell.length_a   1.000
_cell.length_b   1.000
_cell.length_c   1.000
_cell.angle_alpha   90.00
_cell.angle_beta   90.00
_cell.angle_gamma   90.00
#
_symmetry.space_group_name_H-M   'P 1'
#
loop_
_entity.id
_entity.type
_entity.pdbx_description
1 polymer ?
#
loop_
_entity_poly.entity_id
_entity_poly.type
_entity_poly.pdbx_seq_one_letter_code
_entity_poly.pdbx_strand_id
1 'polypeptide(L)'
;MSDLRRTAQDAMRVYILKRAVTALQKTLDQQQRDFDHLQQEYTTLRKKHESPEVEQKHLDLHRPVYAVLRYGKALWALLGYPYKDTIRSFRHSSTVTRFLPVRELAYHSTQAGVDRDVAVIIPCHNYGHFLEETLKGLLHQTVLPKDILVVDDASTDNTKAIAEQYAEHGVRYTSVHFCDVAKARNAGAMMTNSLFLLFHDADDILTPNYIEQCLDVLRDEGVAIAYGNVQHFGDQTHLWETPQFNRDALVRNNYISSHAMIRRQAFDMVGGYRSICNAHEDWDLYKRITAQHWRAAKAHTSVHYRVHAKSMLLESRRDGNRYWKHAALLNEPITIFTPFAGRRETLDLFVDGIAHLNFPREQIHLHWYDTSGDKEFSSLLKAKQQVLDVGSISYTNAPLPALWGHTPQSLIRGRITNEHREQYYYELAVVRAYHEMIRSAKTDYILVLEDDIVPEPDALIQLLQCMDSDVNAVVAHYPCHLQGYSMVWHANARGIVEHYPLRKTGVESVGGSGFGCSLFRTDALRSIPILTHIHHVQKNWYDHLVYTSLKQFGQVLCNWDIDVDHLQTNRYIPVDHPLAVKHHVSSERTTANT
;
A
#
# COMPACT_ATOMS: atom_id res chain seq x y z
N MET A 1 -32.01 -32.85 8.43
CA MET A 1 -30.66 -33.48 8.53
C MET A 1 -29.52 -32.49 8.25
N SER A 2 -29.68 -31.52 7.34
CA SER A 2 -28.72 -30.44 7.08
C SER A 2 -28.48 -29.54 8.30
N ASP A 3 -29.54 -29.16 9.02
CA ASP A 3 -29.40 -28.31 10.22
C ASP A 3 -28.71 -29.03 11.37
N LEU A 4 -29.02 -30.30 11.62
CA LEU A 4 -28.32 -31.14 12.61
C LEU A 4 -26.83 -31.32 12.29
N ARG A 5 -26.43 -31.39 11.00
CA ARG A 5 -25.03 -31.43 10.58
C ARG A 5 -24.33 -30.09 10.78
N ARG A 6 -25.01 -28.97 10.54
CA ARG A 6 -24.49 -27.61 10.74
C ARG A 6 -24.29 -27.31 12.23
N THR A 7 -25.28 -27.64 13.08
CA THR A 7 -25.17 -27.50 14.53
C THR A 7 -24.10 -28.42 15.14
N ALA A 8 -23.91 -29.63 14.59
CA ALA A 8 -22.83 -30.52 15.00
C ALA A 8 -21.44 -30.01 14.58
N GLN A 9 -21.31 -29.41 13.40
CA GLN A 9 -20.07 -28.77 12.94
C GLN A 9 -19.73 -27.52 13.76
N ASP A 10 -20.72 -26.71 14.12
CA ASP A 10 -20.52 -25.52 14.95
C ASP A 10 -20.19 -25.91 16.41
N ALA A 11 -20.84 -26.94 16.95
CA ALA A 11 -20.48 -27.49 18.26
C ALA A 11 -19.07 -28.11 18.26
N MET A 12 -18.68 -28.81 17.19
CA MET A 12 -17.31 -29.33 17.01
C MET A 12 -16.28 -28.20 16.90
N ARG A 13 -16.58 -27.13 16.16
CA ARG A 13 -15.73 -25.92 16.07
C ARG A 13 -15.56 -25.26 17.43
N VAL A 14 -16.64 -25.05 18.17
CA VAL A 14 -16.60 -24.47 19.54
C VAL A 14 -15.82 -25.38 20.50
N TYR A 15 -15.96 -26.70 20.39
CA TYR A 15 -15.21 -27.66 21.19
C TYR A 15 -13.70 -27.66 20.86
N ILE A 16 -13.34 -27.66 19.58
CA ILE A 16 -11.95 -27.55 19.11
C ILE A 16 -11.33 -26.22 19.55
N LEU A 17 -12.07 -25.10 19.41
CA LEU A 17 -11.66 -23.78 19.87
C LEU A 17 -11.45 -23.75 21.39
N LYS A 18 -12.37 -24.32 22.18
CA LYS A 18 -12.21 -24.41 23.65
C LYS A 18 -10.99 -25.23 24.04
N ARG A 19 -10.76 -26.40 23.42
CA ARG A 19 -9.54 -27.20 23.71
C ARG A 19 -8.27 -26.49 23.27
N ALA A 20 -8.29 -25.81 22.12
CA ALA A 20 -7.17 -25.02 21.64
C ALA A 20 -6.85 -23.87 22.61
N VAL A 21 -7.86 -23.11 23.03
CA VAL A 21 -7.72 -22.03 24.03
C VAL A 21 -7.21 -22.56 25.36
N THR A 22 -7.72 -23.69 25.88
CA THR A 22 -7.22 -24.28 27.13
C THR A 22 -5.78 -24.79 27.00
N ALA A 23 -5.41 -25.42 25.88
CA ALA A 23 -4.04 -25.85 25.63
C ALA A 23 -3.08 -24.65 25.48
N LEU A 24 -3.56 -23.56 24.86
CA LEU A 24 -2.83 -22.32 24.69
C LEU A 24 -2.67 -21.57 26.00
N GLN A 25 -3.70 -21.52 26.85
CA GLN A 25 -3.61 -20.96 28.20
C GLN A 25 -2.58 -21.72 29.02
N LYS A 26 -2.61 -23.07 28.98
CA LYS A 26 -1.61 -23.90 29.67
C LYS A 26 -0.19 -23.66 29.16
N THR A 27 -0.04 -23.44 27.85
CA THR A 27 1.26 -23.11 27.22
C THR A 27 1.72 -21.70 27.63
N LEU A 28 0.81 -20.72 27.65
CA LEU A 28 1.08 -19.35 28.08
C LEU A 28 1.49 -19.29 29.55
N ASP A 29 0.76 -20.00 30.41
CA ASP A 29 1.05 -20.11 31.84
C ASP A 29 2.40 -20.80 32.08
N GLN A 30 2.77 -21.78 31.23
CA GLN A 30 4.09 -22.40 31.30
C GLN A 30 5.19 -21.44 30.87
N GLN A 31 5.01 -20.73 29.75
CA GLN A 31 5.98 -19.74 29.26
C GLN A 31 6.14 -18.56 30.24
N GLN A 32 5.07 -18.16 30.93
CA GLN A 32 5.13 -17.15 31.99
C GLN A 32 5.93 -17.65 33.20
N ARG A 33 5.73 -18.91 33.63
CA ARG A 33 6.55 -19.52 34.70
C ARG A 33 8.02 -19.62 34.31
N ASP A 34 8.31 -20.01 33.07
CA ASP A 34 9.68 -20.11 32.54
C ASP A 34 10.34 -18.72 32.49
N PHE A 35 9.59 -17.70 32.09
CA PHE A 35 10.02 -16.30 32.10
C PHE A 35 10.31 -15.80 33.52
N ASP A 36 9.41 -16.02 34.47
CA ASP A 36 9.58 -15.59 35.86
C ASP A 36 10.80 -16.27 36.52
N HIS A 37 11.01 -17.56 36.23
CA HIS A 37 12.18 -18.32 36.68
C HIS A 37 13.48 -17.76 36.10
N LEU A 38 13.54 -17.57 34.77
CA LEU A 38 14.70 -16.97 34.09
C LEU A 38 14.98 -15.55 34.59
N GLN A 39 13.94 -14.77 34.90
CA GLN A 39 14.08 -13.42 35.45
C GLN A 39 14.65 -13.42 36.87
N GLN A 40 14.27 -14.38 37.71
CA GLN A 40 14.86 -14.55 39.05
C GLN A 40 16.33 -14.96 38.97
N GLU A 41 16.67 -15.89 38.07
CA GLU A 41 18.05 -16.32 37.84
C GLU A 41 18.92 -15.18 37.30
N TYR A 42 18.42 -14.43 36.32
CA TYR A 42 19.08 -13.24 35.78
C TYR A 42 19.32 -12.17 36.86
N THR A 43 18.32 -11.89 37.70
CA THR A 43 18.45 -10.90 38.78
C THR A 43 19.48 -11.33 39.83
N THR A 44 19.59 -12.63 40.09
CA THR A 44 20.56 -13.22 41.03
C THR A 44 21.98 -13.19 40.46
N LEU A 45 22.14 -13.49 39.17
CA LEU A 45 23.41 -13.49 38.47
C LEU A 45 23.95 -12.06 38.24
N ARG A 46 23.08 -11.10 37.88
CA ARG A 46 23.44 -9.68 37.73
C ARG A 46 24.03 -9.06 39.00
N LYS A 47 23.61 -9.51 40.19
CA LYS A 47 24.17 -9.06 41.48
C LYS A 47 25.60 -9.56 41.74
N LYS A 48 26.07 -10.57 41.00
CA LYS A 48 27.39 -11.22 41.20
C LYS A 48 28.51 -10.75 40.24
N HIS A 49 28.30 -9.67 39.47
CA HIS A 49 29.15 -9.10 38.39
C HIS A 49 28.90 -9.66 36.97
N GLU A 50 29.19 -8.82 35.97
CA GLU A 50 29.05 -9.07 34.53
C GLU A 50 29.89 -10.27 34.09
N SER A 51 29.22 -11.34 33.67
CA SER A 51 29.82 -12.52 33.05
C SER A 51 29.02 -12.92 31.79
N PRO A 52 29.62 -13.67 30.85
CA PRO A 52 28.94 -14.16 29.64
C PRO A 52 27.66 -14.99 29.94
N GLU A 53 27.56 -15.60 31.12
CA GLU A 53 26.35 -16.34 31.53
C GLU A 53 25.16 -15.41 31.84
N VAL A 54 25.41 -14.19 32.30
CA VAL A 54 24.37 -13.18 32.57
C VAL A 54 23.75 -12.71 31.24
N GLU A 55 24.56 -12.62 30.20
CA GLU A 55 24.19 -12.16 28.86
C GLU A 55 23.40 -13.24 28.09
N GLN A 56 23.83 -14.51 28.16
CA GLN A 56 23.08 -15.64 27.61
C GLN A 56 21.70 -15.79 28.25
N LYS A 57 21.59 -15.65 29.57
CA LYS A 57 20.28 -15.70 30.26
C LYS A 57 19.39 -14.50 29.92
N HIS A 58 19.96 -13.32 29.66
CA HIS A 58 19.20 -12.16 29.17
C HIS A 58 18.58 -12.42 27.78
N LEU A 59 19.30 -13.08 26.87
CA LEU A 59 18.79 -13.49 25.56
C LEU A 59 17.68 -14.54 25.67
N ASP A 60 17.84 -15.52 26.55
CA ASP A 60 16.82 -16.55 26.78
C ASP A 60 15.54 -15.99 27.41
N LEU A 61 15.61 -14.86 28.13
CA LEU A 61 14.44 -14.10 28.62
C LEU A 61 13.57 -13.50 27.49
N HIS A 62 14.11 -13.28 26.30
CA HIS A 62 13.38 -12.69 25.16
C HIS A 62 12.68 -13.72 24.27
N ARG A 63 13.10 -14.99 24.30
CA ARG A 63 12.48 -16.09 23.52
C ARG A 63 11.02 -16.38 23.92
N PRO A 64 10.65 -16.42 25.22
CA PRO A 64 9.26 -16.57 25.65
C PRO A 64 8.37 -15.40 25.20
N VAL A 65 8.88 -14.17 25.27
CA VAL A 65 8.15 -12.96 24.84
C VAL A 65 7.83 -13.01 23.35
N TYR A 66 8.78 -13.47 22.53
CA TYR A 66 8.58 -13.64 21.08
C TYR A 66 7.61 -14.81 20.77
N ALA A 67 7.68 -15.89 21.54
CA ALA A 67 6.74 -17.00 21.45
C ALA A 67 5.31 -16.55 21.79
N VAL A 68 5.12 -15.76 22.85
CA VAL A 68 3.81 -15.19 23.25
C VAL A 68 3.21 -14.32 22.15
N LEU A 69 4.01 -13.45 21.51
CA LEU A 69 3.56 -12.63 20.38
C LEU A 69 3.19 -13.47 19.14
N ARG A 70 3.98 -14.53 18.87
CA ARG A 70 3.73 -15.50 17.79
C ARG A 70 2.43 -16.31 18.03
N TYR A 71 2.22 -16.79 19.25
CA TYR A 71 1.01 -17.54 19.63
C TYR A 71 -0.22 -16.65 19.67
N GLY A 72 -0.09 -15.40 20.12
CA GLY A 72 -1.14 -14.39 19.97
C GLY A 72 -1.53 -14.23 18.50
N LYS A 73 -0.57 -13.95 17.61
CA LYS A 73 -0.84 -13.78 16.16
C LYS A 73 -1.51 -15.01 15.53
N ALA A 74 -1.06 -16.22 15.86
CA ALA A 74 -1.65 -17.46 15.35
C ALA A 74 -3.07 -17.74 15.89
N LEU A 75 -3.31 -17.48 17.17
CA LEU A 75 -4.63 -17.61 17.80
C LEU A 75 -5.64 -16.65 17.16
N TRP A 76 -5.22 -15.41 16.88
CA TRP A 76 -6.10 -14.38 16.33
C TRP A 76 -6.34 -14.51 14.83
N ALA A 77 -5.36 -15.02 14.06
CA ALA A 77 -5.58 -15.43 12.66
C ALA A 77 -6.61 -16.57 12.55
N LEU A 78 -6.67 -17.46 13.56
CA LEU A 78 -7.70 -18.49 13.67
C LEU A 78 -9.09 -17.94 14.03
N LEU A 79 -9.15 -16.73 14.61
CA LEU A 79 -10.36 -16.05 15.09
C LEU A 79 -10.88 -14.92 14.16
N GLY A 80 -10.16 -14.61 13.06
CA GLY A 80 -10.66 -13.78 11.96
C GLY A 80 -10.70 -12.26 12.18
N TYR A 81 -9.91 -11.70 13.10
CA TYR A 81 -9.86 -10.24 13.35
C TYR A 81 -8.59 -9.56 12.77
N PRO A 82 -8.68 -8.31 12.25
CA PRO A 82 -7.53 -7.56 11.74
C PRO A 82 -6.59 -7.06 12.85
N TYR A 83 -5.28 -7.32 12.67
CA TYR A 83 -4.16 -7.01 13.58
C TYR A 83 -4.01 -5.53 13.99
N LYS A 84 -4.61 -4.61 13.23
CA LYS A 84 -4.45 -3.14 13.38
C LYS A 84 -5.10 -2.58 14.64
N ASP A 85 -6.23 -3.16 15.08
CA ASP A 85 -6.94 -2.72 16.29
C ASP A 85 -6.34 -3.27 17.58
N THR A 86 -5.60 -4.38 17.48
CA THR A 86 -4.86 -4.96 18.60
C THR A 86 -3.72 -4.05 19.06
N ILE A 87 -2.96 -3.45 18.13
CA ILE A 87 -1.92 -2.48 18.51
C ILE A 87 -2.51 -1.23 19.21
N ARG A 88 -3.77 -0.88 18.91
CA ARG A 88 -4.47 0.24 19.57
C ARG A 88 -4.85 -0.08 21.01
N SER A 89 -5.32 -1.28 21.33
CA SER A 89 -5.65 -1.65 22.72
C SER A 89 -4.42 -1.83 23.60
N PHE A 90 -3.27 -2.19 23.03
CA PHE A 90 -1.99 -2.29 23.76
C PHE A 90 -1.28 -0.95 24.02
N ARG A 91 -1.72 0.17 23.40
CA ARG A 91 -1.14 1.51 23.64
C ARG A 91 -1.41 2.07 25.04
N HIS A 92 -2.41 1.55 25.76
CA HIS A 92 -2.77 2.05 27.10
C HIS A 92 -2.08 1.32 28.26
N SER A 93 -1.29 0.28 28.01
CA SER A 93 -0.48 -0.37 29.04
C SER A 93 0.94 0.20 29.01
N SER A 94 1.31 0.94 30.06
CA SER A 94 2.66 1.49 30.30
C SER A 94 3.76 0.42 30.39
N THR A 95 3.42 -0.86 30.31
CA THR A 95 4.35 -1.99 30.39
C THR A 95 4.90 -2.40 29.02
N VAL A 96 4.18 -2.14 27.91
CA VAL A 96 4.59 -2.60 26.57
C VAL A 96 5.41 -1.56 25.80
N THR A 97 5.31 -0.28 26.17
CA THR A 97 6.03 0.83 25.52
C THR A 97 7.56 0.79 25.73
N ARG A 98 8.07 -0.14 26.54
CA ARG A 98 9.51 -0.38 26.74
C ARG A 98 10.11 -1.45 25.83
N PHE A 99 9.30 -2.22 25.08
CA PHE A 99 9.79 -3.41 24.34
C PHE A 99 10.34 -3.14 22.94
N LEU A 100 10.52 -1.87 22.55
CA LEU A 100 11.27 -1.54 21.34
C LEU A 100 12.16 -0.31 21.57
N PRO A 101 13.41 -0.48 22.05
CA PRO A 101 14.51 0.33 21.59
C PRO A 101 15.09 -0.29 20.32
N VAL A 102 14.99 0.44 19.22
CA VAL A 102 15.63 0.24 17.90
C VAL A 102 17.17 0.39 18.01
N ARG A 103 17.82 -0.04 19.11
CA ARG A 103 19.22 0.35 19.35
C ARG A 103 20.17 -0.67 19.97
N GLU A 104 19.72 -1.86 20.40
CA GLU A 104 20.64 -2.80 21.10
C GLU A 104 20.47 -4.29 20.74
N LEU A 105 19.85 -4.63 19.60
CA LEU A 105 19.68 -6.02 19.16
C LEU A 105 20.83 -6.56 18.28
N ALA A 106 21.87 -5.78 18.02
CA ALA A 106 22.84 -6.07 16.96
C ALA A 106 24.28 -6.37 17.39
N TYR A 107 24.58 -6.37 18.68
CA TYR A 107 25.91 -6.70 19.21
C TYR A 107 25.63 -7.57 20.44
N HIS A 108 25.72 -8.91 20.43
CA HIS A 108 26.97 -9.65 20.34
C HIS A 108 26.73 -11.17 20.15
N SER A 109 25.99 -11.61 19.12
CA SER A 109 26.24 -12.96 18.61
C SER A 109 27.53 -12.91 17.79
N THR A 110 28.51 -13.77 18.11
CA THR A 110 29.77 -13.88 17.35
C THR A 110 29.48 -13.82 15.85
N GLN A 111 30.13 -12.88 15.14
CA GLN A 111 29.89 -12.56 13.71
C GLN A 111 29.75 -13.81 12.82
N ALA A 112 30.44 -14.91 13.14
CA ALA A 112 30.38 -16.18 12.41
C ALA A 112 29.01 -16.91 12.43
N GLY A 113 28.11 -16.61 13.39
CA GLY A 113 26.83 -17.30 13.54
C GLY A 113 25.63 -16.60 12.87
N VAL A 114 25.66 -15.27 12.74
CA VAL A 114 24.61 -14.48 12.07
C VAL A 114 24.72 -14.58 10.55
N ASP A 115 25.96 -14.65 10.06
CA ASP A 115 26.29 -14.72 8.64
C ASP A 115 25.84 -16.03 7.96
N ARG A 116 25.17 -16.96 8.67
CA ARG A 116 24.63 -18.20 8.07
C ARG A 116 23.15 -18.44 8.35
N ASP A 117 22.46 -17.53 9.05
CA ASP A 117 21.06 -17.76 9.47
C ASP A 117 20.06 -17.43 8.35
N VAL A 118 20.23 -18.13 7.21
CA VAL A 118 19.44 -18.00 5.99
C VAL A 118 18.64 -19.29 5.77
N ALA A 119 17.34 -19.16 5.53
CA ALA A 119 16.52 -20.23 5.01
C ALA A 119 16.17 -19.99 3.55
N VAL A 120 16.46 -20.98 2.70
CA VAL A 120 16.03 -21.00 1.30
C VAL A 120 14.72 -21.76 1.20
N ILE A 121 13.70 -21.13 0.64
CA ILE A 121 12.35 -21.66 0.49
C ILE A 121 12.07 -21.80 -1.00
N ILE A 122 11.86 -23.04 -1.43
CA ILE A 122 11.68 -23.42 -2.84
C ILE A 122 10.22 -23.86 -3.04
N PRO A 123 9.31 -22.96 -3.47
CA PRO A 123 8.00 -23.39 -3.92
C PRO A 123 8.15 -24.21 -5.21
N CYS A 124 7.50 -25.38 -5.28
CA CYS A 124 7.62 -26.28 -6.42
C CYS A 124 6.27 -26.88 -6.79
N HIS A 125 5.95 -26.93 -8.09
CA HIS A 125 4.78 -27.62 -8.62
C HIS A 125 5.07 -28.18 -10.02
N ASN A 126 5.26 -29.49 -10.14
CA ASN A 126 5.61 -30.20 -11.38
C ASN A 126 6.95 -29.75 -12.03
N TYR A 127 7.93 -29.35 -11.21
CA TYR A 127 9.23 -28.83 -11.64
C TYR A 127 10.39 -29.76 -11.25
N GLY A 128 10.12 -31.04 -11.02
CA GLY A 128 11.14 -32.02 -10.60
C GLY A 128 12.32 -32.08 -11.58
N HIS A 129 12.05 -31.96 -12.88
CA HIS A 129 13.05 -31.93 -13.94
C HIS A 129 14.05 -30.76 -13.87
N PHE A 130 13.76 -29.68 -13.12
CA PHE A 130 14.72 -28.60 -12.86
C PHE A 130 15.26 -28.62 -11.43
N LEU A 131 14.50 -29.16 -10.48
CA LEU A 131 14.81 -29.10 -9.04
C LEU A 131 16.21 -29.62 -8.70
N GLU A 132 16.69 -30.67 -9.37
CA GLU A 132 18.02 -31.22 -9.10
C GLU A 132 19.14 -30.20 -9.35
N GLU A 133 19.07 -29.45 -10.45
CA GLU A 133 20.06 -28.41 -10.78
C GLU A 133 20.02 -27.27 -9.76
N THR A 134 18.81 -26.86 -9.37
CA THR A 134 18.55 -25.86 -8.33
C THR A 134 19.17 -26.26 -6.99
N LEU A 135 18.92 -27.49 -6.52
CA LEU A 135 19.46 -28.00 -5.26
C LEU A 135 20.99 -28.08 -5.30
N LYS A 136 21.56 -28.54 -6.41
CA LYS A 136 23.03 -28.53 -6.59
C LYS A 136 23.57 -27.11 -6.50
N GLY A 137 22.96 -26.12 -7.16
CA GLY A 137 23.40 -24.72 -7.10
C GLY A 137 23.43 -24.16 -5.68
N LEU A 138 22.42 -24.47 -4.87
CA LEU A 138 22.32 -24.05 -3.46
C LEU A 138 23.39 -24.70 -2.57
N LEU A 139 23.70 -25.97 -2.81
CA LEU A 139 24.74 -26.71 -2.08
C LEU A 139 26.17 -26.27 -2.44
N HIS A 140 26.35 -25.50 -3.52
CA HIS A 140 27.64 -24.92 -3.93
C HIS A 140 27.76 -23.42 -3.61
N GLN A 141 26.88 -22.87 -2.79
CA GLN A 141 27.02 -21.49 -2.33
C GLN A 141 28.26 -21.34 -1.42
N THR A 142 28.99 -20.25 -1.61
CA THR A 142 30.14 -19.82 -0.78
C THR A 142 29.76 -19.71 0.70
N VAL A 143 28.54 -19.26 0.98
CA VAL A 143 27.89 -19.32 2.28
C VAL A 143 26.70 -20.26 2.19
N LEU A 144 26.82 -21.41 2.86
CA LEU A 144 25.74 -22.41 2.88
C LEU A 144 24.55 -21.91 3.71
N PRO A 145 23.31 -22.05 3.22
CA PRO A 145 22.12 -21.73 4.00
C PRO A 145 21.96 -22.73 5.15
N LYS A 146 21.35 -22.27 6.24
CA LYS A 146 21.01 -23.10 7.40
C LYS A 146 19.87 -24.07 7.10
N ASP A 147 18.89 -23.62 6.31
CA ASP A 147 17.73 -24.41 5.92
C ASP A 147 17.56 -24.36 4.40
N ILE A 148 17.30 -25.52 3.78
CA ILE A 148 16.77 -25.63 2.42
C ILE A 148 15.43 -26.36 2.51
N LEU A 149 14.35 -25.68 2.11
CA LEU A 149 12.97 -26.13 2.25
C LEU A 149 12.30 -26.24 0.87
N VAL A 150 12.09 -27.45 0.38
CA VAL A 150 11.23 -27.70 -0.80
C VAL A 150 9.78 -27.77 -0.33
N VAL A 151 8.96 -26.83 -0.77
CA VAL A 151 7.52 -26.77 -0.51
C VAL A 151 6.79 -27.15 -1.79
N ASP A 152 6.42 -28.43 -1.89
CA ASP A 152 5.74 -29.01 -3.04
C ASP A 152 4.22 -28.78 -2.95
N ASP A 153 3.69 -27.93 -3.83
CA ASP A 153 2.27 -27.58 -3.90
C ASP A 153 1.50 -28.56 -4.82
N ALA A 154 1.45 -29.83 -4.43
CA ALA A 154 0.72 -30.90 -5.11
C ALA A 154 1.28 -31.33 -6.48
N SER A 155 2.60 -31.50 -6.61
CA SER A 155 3.21 -32.08 -7.80
C SER A 155 2.74 -33.52 -8.06
N THR A 156 2.70 -33.87 -9.33
CA THR A 156 2.36 -35.20 -9.87
C THR A 156 3.54 -35.87 -10.58
N ASP A 157 4.66 -35.15 -10.72
CA ASP A 157 5.91 -35.62 -11.30
C ASP A 157 6.85 -36.21 -10.23
N ASN A 158 8.14 -36.31 -10.56
CA ASN A 158 9.17 -36.86 -9.66
C ASN A 158 9.76 -35.84 -8.66
N THR A 159 9.13 -34.67 -8.45
CA THR A 159 9.58 -33.61 -7.52
C THR A 159 9.93 -34.17 -6.14
N LYS A 160 9.01 -34.93 -5.53
CA LYS A 160 9.23 -35.55 -4.22
C LYS A 160 10.46 -36.45 -4.18
N ALA A 161 10.58 -37.34 -5.16
CA ALA A 161 11.68 -38.30 -5.22
C ALA A 161 13.03 -37.59 -5.33
N ILE A 162 13.11 -36.51 -6.11
CA ILE A 162 14.33 -35.70 -6.23
C ILE A 162 14.63 -35.00 -4.91
N ALA A 163 13.67 -34.35 -4.26
CA ALA A 163 13.92 -33.67 -2.98
C ALA A 163 14.41 -34.65 -1.89
N GLU A 164 13.83 -35.85 -1.81
CA GLU A 164 14.21 -36.87 -0.83
C GLU A 164 15.64 -37.41 -1.04
N GLN A 165 16.16 -37.42 -2.28
CA GLN A 165 17.55 -37.81 -2.57
C GLN A 165 18.57 -36.86 -1.92
N TYR A 166 18.19 -35.61 -1.65
CA TYR A 166 19.06 -34.62 -1.03
C TYR A 166 18.83 -34.45 0.48
N ALA A 167 18.02 -35.32 1.11
CA ALA A 167 17.74 -35.25 2.54
C ALA A 167 19.00 -35.35 3.41
N GLU A 168 19.97 -36.19 3.01
CA GLU A 168 21.27 -36.32 3.69
C GLU A 168 22.13 -35.05 3.61
N HIS A 169 21.84 -34.17 2.65
CA HIS A 169 22.49 -32.87 2.47
C HIS A 169 21.74 -31.74 3.19
N GLY A 170 20.78 -32.06 4.06
CA GLY A 170 20.01 -31.09 4.85
C GLY A 170 18.80 -30.49 4.13
N VAL A 171 18.43 -30.99 2.96
CA VAL A 171 17.21 -30.57 2.25
C VAL A 171 15.99 -31.17 2.94
N ARG A 172 15.03 -30.32 3.32
CA ARG A 172 13.75 -30.74 3.88
C ARG A 172 12.67 -30.62 2.82
N TYR A 173 11.80 -31.62 2.76
CA TYR A 173 10.65 -31.65 1.85
C TYR A 173 9.34 -31.56 2.64
N THR A 174 8.39 -30.79 2.13
CA THR A 174 7.00 -30.80 2.59
C THR A 174 6.06 -30.73 1.39
N SER A 175 4.89 -31.35 1.53
CA SER A 175 3.83 -31.26 0.53
C SER A 175 2.63 -30.48 1.08
N VAL A 176 2.05 -29.63 0.25
CA VAL A 176 0.87 -28.80 0.52
C VAL A 176 -0.09 -28.88 -0.68
N HIS A 177 -1.33 -28.40 -0.49
CA HIS A 177 -2.37 -28.40 -1.52
C HIS A 177 -3.10 -27.05 -1.55
N PHE A 178 -2.36 -25.98 -1.78
CA PHE A 178 -2.86 -24.62 -1.85
C PHE A 178 -3.26 -24.20 -3.26
N CYS A 179 -2.62 -24.76 -4.29
CA CYS A 179 -2.70 -24.29 -5.67
C CYS A 179 -2.42 -22.78 -5.78
N ASP A 180 -1.41 -22.30 -5.04
CA ASP A 180 -1.14 -20.89 -4.80
C ASP A 180 0.30 -20.71 -4.28
N VAL A 181 1.15 -20.12 -5.14
CA VAL A 181 2.58 -19.91 -4.84
C VAL A 181 2.80 -19.02 -3.62
N ALA A 182 1.96 -18.00 -3.39
CA ALA A 182 2.08 -17.12 -2.24
C ALA A 182 1.84 -17.88 -0.93
N LYS A 183 0.85 -18.77 -0.91
CA LYS A 183 0.59 -19.65 0.25
C LYS A 183 1.70 -20.67 0.45
N ALA A 184 2.26 -21.25 -0.61
CA ALA A 184 3.41 -22.16 -0.52
C ALA A 184 4.64 -21.46 0.07
N ARG A 185 4.99 -20.25 -0.42
CA ARG A 185 6.10 -19.44 0.13
C ARG A 185 5.89 -19.13 1.61
N ASN A 186 4.68 -18.70 2.00
CA ASN A 186 4.34 -18.44 3.40
C ASN A 186 4.45 -19.70 4.28
N ALA A 187 4.00 -20.86 3.79
CA ALA A 187 4.12 -22.11 4.53
C ALA A 187 5.58 -22.50 4.77
N GLY A 188 6.45 -22.37 3.76
CA GLY A 188 7.89 -22.56 3.93
C GLY A 188 8.49 -21.60 4.95
N ALA A 189 8.10 -20.32 4.91
CA ALA A 189 8.53 -19.35 5.90
C ALA A 189 8.08 -19.73 7.32
N MET A 190 6.93 -20.37 7.52
CA MET A 190 6.48 -20.79 8.85
C MET A 190 7.26 -21.98 9.43
N MET A 191 7.97 -22.74 8.60
CA MET A 191 8.71 -23.96 8.97
C MET A 191 10.17 -23.73 9.38
N THR A 192 10.61 -22.47 9.37
CA THR A 192 11.95 -22.05 9.76
C THR A 192 11.87 -20.87 10.74
N ASN A 193 12.89 -20.74 11.58
CA ASN A 193 13.09 -19.58 12.45
C ASN A 193 14.30 -18.74 12.00
N SER A 194 14.80 -18.92 10.77
CA SER A 194 15.97 -18.20 10.26
C SER A 194 15.72 -16.70 10.17
N LEU A 195 16.77 -15.91 10.44
CA LEU A 195 16.74 -14.45 10.44
C LEU A 195 16.55 -13.86 9.04
N PHE A 196 17.01 -14.57 8.01
CA PHE A 196 16.84 -14.19 6.61
C PHE A 196 16.13 -15.29 5.84
N LEU A 197 15.26 -14.88 4.92
CA LEU A 197 14.47 -15.75 4.06
C LEU A 197 14.83 -15.47 2.61
N LEU A 198 15.22 -16.48 1.87
CA LEU A 198 15.46 -16.43 0.44
C LEU A 198 14.39 -17.28 -0.24
N PHE A 199 13.50 -16.64 -0.99
CA PHE A 199 12.54 -17.36 -1.82
C PHE A 199 13.21 -17.65 -3.15
N HIS A 200 13.21 -18.91 -3.58
CA HIS A 200 13.97 -19.35 -4.75
C HIS A 200 13.10 -20.25 -5.61
N ASP A 201 12.83 -19.87 -6.85
CA ASP A 201 11.96 -20.64 -7.73
C ASP A 201 12.64 -21.94 -8.17
N ALA A 202 11.89 -23.03 -8.38
CA ALA A 202 12.44 -24.38 -8.51
C ALA A 202 13.27 -24.62 -9.79
N ASP A 203 13.20 -23.71 -10.77
CA ASP A 203 13.85 -23.76 -12.07
C ASP A 203 15.05 -22.82 -12.25
N ASP A 204 15.27 -21.92 -11.29
CA ASP A 204 16.31 -20.90 -11.37
C ASP A 204 17.64 -21.34 -10.74
N ILE A 205 18.68 -20.55 -10.94
CA ILE A 205 20.01 -20.84 -10.39
C ILE A 205 20.58 -19.54 -9.81
N LEU A 206 21.25 -19.62 -8.66
CA LEU A 206 22.00 -18.51 -8.10
C LEU A 206 23.46 -18.55 -8.52
N THR A 207 24.10 -17.39 -8.68
CA THR A 207 25.57 -17.36 -8.71
C THR A 207 26.14 -17.89 -7.38
N PRO A 208 27.34 -18.50 -7.37
CA PRO A 208 27.90 -19.13 -6.16
C PRO A 208 28.07 -18.20 -4.95
N ASN A 209 28.14 -16.90 -5.16
CA ASN A 209 28.29 -15.86 -4.14
C ASN A 209 26.98 -15.16 -3.76
N TYR A 210 25.82 -15.63 -4.21
CA TYR A 210 24.56 -14.91 -4.04
C TYR A 210 24.20 -14.68 -2.57
N ILE A 211 24.23 -15.74 -1.77
CA ILE A 211 23.89 -15.65 -0.34
C ILE A 211 24.85 -14.71 0.39
N GLU A 212 26.17 -14.85 0.14
CA GLU A 212 27.21 -14.01 0.72
C GLU A 212 26.99 -12.52 0.40
N GLN A 213 26.82 -12.18 -0.88
CA GLN A 213 26.64 -10.80 -1.33
C GLN A 213 25.33 -10.17 -0.84
N CYS A 214 24.26 -10.95 -0.72
CA CYS A 214 23.01 -10.49 -0.13
C CYS A 214 23.15 -10.23 1.38
N LEU A 215 23.84 -11.10 2.11
CA LEU A 215 24.12 -10.90 3.53
C LEU A 215 24.97 -9.65 3.77
N ASP A 216 25.98 -9.40 2.92
CA ASP A 216 26.83 -8.22 3.01
C ASP A 216 26.04 -6.91 3.00
N VAL A 217 25.05 -6.77 2.11
CA VAL A 217 24.19 -5.57 2.07
C VAL A 217 23.13 -5.56 3.20
N LEU A 218 22.73 -6.72 3.71
CA LEU A 218 21.81 -6.86 4.85
C LEU A 218 22.49 -6.63 6.21
N ARG A 219 23.82 -6.45 6.25
CA ARG A 219 24.51 -5.97 7.45
C ARG A 219 24.02 -4.57 7.86
N ASP A 220 23.56 -3.77 6.92
CA ASP A 220 22.84 -2.53 7.21
C ASP A 220 21.45 -2.86 7.79
N GLU A 221 21.26 -2.55 9.08
CA GLU A 221 20.01 -2.77 9.79
C GLU A 221 18.82 -1.98 9.22
N GLY A 222 19.04 -0.95 8.40
CA GLY A 222 17.98 -0.25 7.68
C GLY A 222 17.54 -0.96 6.39
N VAL A 223 18.27 -2.00 5.96
CA VAL A 223 17.96 -2.79 4.75
C VAL A 223 17.20 -4.05 5.16
N ALA A 224 16.07 -4.27 4.49
CA ALA A 224 15.25 -5.47 4.66
C ALA A 224 15.25 -6.39 3.45
N ILE A 225 15.58 -5.89 2.26
CA ILE A 225 15.50 -6.63 1.01
C ILE A 225 16.85 -6.49 0.29
N ALA A 226 17.50 -7.61 -0.01
CA ALA A 226 18.69 -7.66 -0.85
C ALA A 226 18.36 -8.36 -2.17
N TYR A 227 18.80 -7.78 -3.28
CA TYR A 227 18.52 -8.31 -4.61
C TYR A 227 19.71 -8.13 -5.55
N GLY A 228 19.82 -8.98 -6.57
CA GLY A 228 20.88 -8.93 -7.58
C GLY A 228 20.39 -8.45 -8.94
N ASN A 229 21.25 -8.60 -9.95
CA ASN A 229 20.85 -8.57 -11.35
C ASN A 229 20.07 -9.84 -11.72
N VAL A 230 19.43 -9.82 -12.89
CA VAL A 230 18.75 -10.99 -13.45
C VAL A 230 19.42 -11.37 -14.76
N GLN A 231 19.98 -12.57 -14.84
CA GLN A 231 20.56 -13.13 -16.05
C GLN A 231 19.59 -14.16 -16.62
N HIS A 232 18.92 -13.84 -17.73
CA HIS A 232 18.12 -14.84 -18.43
C HIS A 232 19.02 -15.91 -19.06
N PHE A 233 18.58 -17.17 -18.96
CA PHE A 233 19.19 -18.31 -19.65
C PHE A 233 18.09 -19.31 -20.10
N GLY A 234 18.46 -20.36 -20.84
CA GLY A 234 17.49 -21.27 -21.47
C GLY A 234 17.12 -20.80 -22.88
N ASP A 235 15.84 -20.58 -23.15
CA ASP A 235 15.34 -20.16 -24.46
C ASP A 235 15.73 -18.70 -24.82
N GLN A 236 16.20 -17.93 -23.84
CA GLN A 236 16.71 -16.57 -24.03
C GLN A 236 18.00 -16.37 -23.25
N THR A 237 18.87 -15.47 -23.74
CA THR A 237 20.07 -15.04 -23.01
C THR A 237 20.11 -13.51 -23.00
N HIS A 238 19.93 -12.93 -21.81
CA HIS A 238 19.88 -11.48 -21.63
C HIS A 238 20.24 -11.13 -20.19
N LEU A 239 21.24 -10.25 -20.00
CA LEU A 239 21.50 -9.66 -18.70
C LEU A 239 20.60 -8.45 -18.53
N TRP A 240 19.70 -8.51 -17.55
CA TRP A 240 18.99 -7.36 -17.04
C TRP A 240 19.71 -6.81 -15.82
N GLU A 241 20.39 -5.67 -16.03
CA GLU A 241 20.98 -4.92 -14.93
C GLU A 241 19.88 -4.18 -14.16
N THR A 242 19.58 -4.66 -12.96
CA THR A 242 18.56 -4.05 -12.12
C THR A 242 19.03 -2.67 -11.62
N PRO A 243 18.16 -1.66 -11.50
CA PRO A 243 18.57 -0.36 -11.00
C PRO A 243 18.95 -0.41 -9.50
N GLN A 244 19.69 0.59 -9.04
CA GLN A 244 19.86 0.84 -7.60
C GLN A 244 18.49 1.13 -6.96
N PHE A 245 18.36 0.83 -5.67
CA PHE A 245 17.08 0.95 -4.99
C PHE A 245 16.54 2.38 -5.06
N ASN A 246 15.38 2.52 -5.69
CA ASN A 246 14.57 3.71 -5.72
C ASN A 246 13.12 3.31 -5.41
N ARG A 247 12.59 3.81 -4.30
CA ARG A 247 11.24 3.48 -3.84
C ARG A 247 10.18 3.95 -4.84
N ASP A 248 10.30 5.15 -5.38
CA ASP A 248 9.33 5.72 -6.30
C ASP A 248 9.29 4.94 -7.62
N ALA A 249 10.47 4.53 -8.11
CA ALA A 249 10.56 3.60 -9.25
C ALA A 249 9.91 2.25 -8.94
N LEU A 250 10.04 1.74 -7.70
CA LEU A 250 9.46 0.46 -7.30
C LEU A 250 7.93 0.55 -7.27
N VAL A 251 7.34 1.69 -6.91
CA VAL A 251 5.88 1.88 -6.99
C VAL A 251 5.38 1.80 -8.44
N ARG A 252 6.23 2.15 -9.42
CA ARG A 252 5.89 2.20 -10.85
C ARG A 252 6.19 0.93 -11.63
N ASN A 253 7.18 0.15 -11.22
CA ASN A 253 7.49 -1.11 -11.88
C ASN A 253 8.21 -2.07 -10.94
N ASN A 254 7.92 -3.37 -11.05
CA ASN A 254 8.73 -4.36 -10.36
C ASN A 254 10.08 -4.51 -11.08
N TYR A 255 11.16 -4.10 -10.42
CA TYR A 255 12.53 -4.34 -10.88
C TYR A 255 13.32 -5.27 -9.96
N ILE A 256 12.69 -5.77 -8.90
CA ILE A 256 13.28 -6.70 -7.94
C ILE A 256 12.73 -8.08 -8.27
N SER A 257 13.61 -9.04 -8.56
CA SER A 257 13.17 -10.41 -8.85
C SER A 257 12.59 -11.09 -7.61
N SER A 258 11.77 -12.12 -7.82
CA SER A 258 11.22 -13.02 -6.79
C SER A 258 12.27 -13.64 -5.87
N HIS A 259 13.55 -13.57 -6.26
CA HIS A 259 14.71 -14.16 -5.60
C HIS A 259 15.35 -13.26 -4.53
N ALA A 260 14.70 -12.16 -4.14
CA ALA A 260 15.26 -11.29 -3.13
C ALA A 260 15.40 -12.01 -1.76
N MET A 261 16.53 -11.77 -1.08
CA MET A 261 16.70 -12.19 0.31
C MET A 261 16.07 -11.14 1.23
N ILE A 262 15.21 -11.59 2.13
CA ILE A 262 14.37 -10.74 2.97
C ILE A 262 14.70 -10.97 4.45
N ARG A 263 14.89 -9.88 5.20
CA ARG A 263 14.94 -9.91 6.66
C ARG A 263 13.60 -10.39 7.22
N ARG A 264 13.61 -11.47 8.01
CA ARG A 264 12.41 -12.07 8.59
C ARG A 264 11.53 -11.06 9.32
N GLN A 265 12.14 -10.17 10.11
CA GLN A 265 11.40 -9.16 10.86
C GLN A 265 10.50 -8.30 9.94
N ALA A 266 11.02 -7.87 8.79
CA ALA A 266 10.27 -7.07 7.83
C ALA A 266 9.17 -7.89 7.15
N PHE A 267 9.48 -9.14 6.74
CA PHE A 267 8.52 -10.08 6.19
C PHE A 267 7.33 -10.33 7.13
N ASP A 268 7.62 -10.62 8.40
CA ASP A 268 6.61 -10.91 9.42
C ASP A 268 5.78 -9.67 9.79
N MET A 269 6.40 -8.47 9.77
CA MET A 269 5.76 -7.19 10.05
C MET A 269 4.66 -6.86 9.04
N VAL A 270 4.88 -7.17 7.76
CA VAL A 270 3.89 -6.93 6.70
C VAL A 270 2.94 -8.10 6.46
N GLY A 271 3.13 -9.22 7.18
CA GLY A 271 2.27 -10.40 7.11
C GLY A 271 2.60 -11.38 5.98
N GLY A 272 3.80 -11.31 5.39
CA GLY A 272 4.24 -12.19 4.31
C GLY A 272 3.57 -11.91 2.96
N TYR A 273 3.56 -12.91 2.07
CA TYR A 273 2.94 -12.80 0.74
C TYR A 273 1.41 -12.75 0.84
N ARG A 274 0.77 -11.97 -0.03
CA ARG A 274 -0.68 -11.97 -0.22
C ARG A 274 -1.03 -12.82 -1.45
N SER A 275 -2.13 -13.58 -1.36
CA SER A 275 -2.73 -14.21 -2.53
C SER A 275 -3.54 -13.15 -3.26
N ILE A 276 -2.98 -12.64 -4.36
CA ILE A 276 -3.56 -11.54 -5.14
C ILE A 276 -3.73 -12.00 -6.58
N CYS A 277 -4.95 -11.86 -7.10
CA CYS A 277 -5.21 -12.15 -8.49
C CYS A 277 -4.62 -11.06 -9.38
N ASN A 278 -4.03 -11.47 -10.51
CA ASN A 278 -3.52 -10.60 -11.57
C ASN A 278 -2.31 -9.73 -11.21
N ALA A 279 -1.73 -9.86 -10.02
CA ALA A 279 -0.58 -9.08 -9.58
C ALA A 279 0.64 -9.94 -9.26
N HIS A 280 1.83 -9.33 -9.36
CA HIS A 280 3.08 -9.97 -8.95
C HIS A 280 3.17 -9.96 -7.40
N GLU A 281 3.07 -11.13 -6.77
CA GLU A 281 3.02 -11.27 -5.31
C GLU A 281 4.31 -10.84 -4.60
N ASP A 282 5.45 -10.96 -5.28
CA ASP A 282 6.75 -10.46 -4.85
C ASP A 282 6.78 -8.92 -4.88
N TRP A 283 6.29 -8.31 -5.95
CA TRP A 283 6.20 -6.86 -6.06
C TRP A 283 5.34 -6.24 -4.96
N ASP A 284 4.16 -6.82 -4.71
CA ASP A 284 3.29 -6.43 -3.61
C ASP A 284 3.99 -6.48 -2.26
N LEU A 285 4.72 -7.57 -2.00
CA LEU A 285 5.48 -7.75 -0.78
C LEU A 285 6.56 -6.67 -0.62
N TYR A 286 7.33 -6.39 -1.68
CA TYR A 286 8.40 -5.40 -1.63
C TYR A 286 7.85 -3.99 -1.42
N LYS A 287 6.72 -3.62 -2.04
CA LYS A 287 6.04 -2.34 -1.80
C LYS A 287 5.60 -2.22 -0.35
N ARG A 288 4.94 -3.23 0.22
CA ARG A 288 4.50 -3.20 1.62
C ARG A 288 5.66 -3.09 2.61
N ILE A 289 6.78 -3.77 2.34
CA ILE A 289 7.99 -3.67 3.18
C ILE A 289 8.59 -2.27 3.08
N THR A 290 8.77 -1.75 1.87
CA THR A 290 9.40 -0.43 1.63
C THR A 290 8.49 0.76 1.91
N ALA A 291 7.18 0.53 2.09
CA ALA A 291 6.25 1.52 2.64
C ALA A 291 6.44 1.76 4.14
N GLN A 292 7.18 0.87 4.83
CA GLN A 292 7.67 1.09 6.20
C GLN A 292 9.00 1.88 6.18
N HIS A 293 9.76 1.82 7.28
CA HIS A 293 11.08 2.45 7.40
C HIS A 293 12.22 1.64 6.75
N TRP A 294 11.90 0.52 6.09
CA TRP A 294 12.87 -0.38 5.50
C TRP A 294 13.27 0.02 4.08
N ARG A 295 14.53 -0.21 3.72
CA ARG A 295 15.07 -0.05 2.36
C ARG A 295 15.32 -1.41 1.70
N ALA A 296 15.42 -1.40 0.37
CA ALA A 296 16.08 -2.46 -0.37
C ALA A 296 17.50 -2.03 -0.77
N ALA A 297 18.36 -2.99 -1.09
CA ALA A 297 19.71 -2.75 -1.58
C ALA A 297 20.10 -3.75 -2.68
N LYS A 298 20.76 -3.23 -3.72
CA LYS A 298 21.31 -4.05 -4.79
C LYS A 298 22.66 -4.64 -4.36
N ALA A 299 22.78 -5.95 -4.40
CA ALA A 299 24.01 -6.70 -4.17
C ALA A 299 24.76 -6.95 -5.48
N HIS A 300 26.08 -7.13 -5.41
CA HIS A 300 26.94 -7.43 -6.57
C HIS A 300 26.89 -8.92 -6.94
N THR A 301 25.69 -9.37 -7.32
CA THR A 301 25.38 -10.77 -7.61
C THR A 301 24.27 -10.86 -8.65
N SER A 302 23.98 -12.07 -9.14
CA SER A 302 22.92 -12.31 -10.12
C SER A 302 22.13 -13.57 -9.79
N VAL A 303 20.81 -13.52 -9.99
CA VAL A 303 20.03 -14.74 -10.21
C VAL A 303 20.08 -15.05 -11.70
N HIS A 304 20.25 -16.32 -12.04
CA HIS A 304 20.04 -16.83 -13.39
C HIS A 304 18.59 -17.30 -13.48
N TYR A 305 17.78 -16.55 -14.22
CA TYR A 305 16.35 -16.80 -14.40
C TYR A 305 16.11 -17.62 -15.67
N ARG A 306 15.46 -18.79 -15.55
CA ARG A 306 15.24 -19.70 -16.66
C ARG A 306 14.06 -19.25 -17.49
N VAL A 307 14.32 -18.99 -18.76
CA VAL A 307 13.27 -18.72 -19.74
C VAL A 307 12.96 -19.99 -20.49
N HIS A 308 11.71 -20.43 -20.43
CA HIS A 308 11.18 -21.55 -21.20
C HIS A 308 9.73 -21.26 -21.64
N ALA A 309 9.14 -22.10 -22.51
CA ALA A 309 7.82 -21.88 -23.12
C ALA A 309 6.64 -21.64 -22.15
N LYS A 310 6.77 -22.06 -20.88
CA LYS A 310 5.77 -21.89 -19.80
C LYS A 310 6.25 -20.95 -18.68
N SER A 311 7.34 -20.21 -18.90
CA SER A 311 7.85 -19.27 -17.90
C SER A 311 6.91 -18.07 -17.75
N MET A 312 6.77 -17.57 -16.52
CA MET A 312 5.94 -16.41 -16.19
C MET A 312 6.32 -15.15 -17.00
N LEU A 313 7.61 -15.00 -17.32
CA LEU A 313 8.09 -13.91 -18.18
C LEU A 313 7.46 -13.93 -19.58
N LEU A 314 7.32 -15.12 -20.20
CA LEU A 314 6.70 -15.22 -21.52
C LEU A 314 5.17 -15.11 -21.44
N GLU A 315 4.54 -15.60 -20.38
CA GLU A 315 3.09 -15.47 -20.16
C GLU A 315 2.67 -14.00 -19.96
N SER A 316 3.37 -13.25 -19.09
CA SER A 316 3.11 -11.81 -18.86
C SER A 316 3.23 -10.96 -20.13
N ARG A 317 4.16 -11.31 -21.04
CA ARG A 317 4.29 -10.65 -22.35
C ARG A 317 3.11 -10.93 -23.27
N ARG A 318 2.53 -12.14 -23.25
CA ARG A 318 1.33 -12.48 -24.04
C ARG A 318 0.11 -11.68 -23.58
N ASP A 319 0.02 -11.38 -22.29
CA ASP A 319 -1.06 -10.60 -21.69
C ASP A 319 -0.90 -9.07 -21.82
N GLY A 320 0.14 -8.63 -22.53
CA GLY A 320 0.38 -7.22 -22.86
C GLY A 320 0.92 -6.37 -21.71
N ASN A 321 1.52 -6.99 -20.68
CA ASN A 321 2.22 -6.34 -19.57
C ASN A 321 1.51 -5.11 -18.97
N ARG A 322 0.19 -5.19 -18.74
CA ARG A 322 -0.60 -4.05 -18.26
C ARG A 322 -0.28 -3.73 -16.80
N TYR A 323 0.25 -2.53 -16.53
CA TYR A 323 0.64 -2.08 -15.18
C TYR A 323 -0.42 -2.33 -14.12
N TRP A 324 -1.66 -1.86 -14.32
CA TRP A 324 -2.72 -1.95 -13.31
C TRP A 324 -3.05 -3.38 -12.89
N LYS A 325 -2.89 -4.36 -13.81
CA LYS A 325 -3.04 -5.77 -13.49
C LYS A 325 -1.94 -6.14 -12.49
N HIS A 326 -0.68 -5.98 -12.92
CA HIS A 326 0.48 -6.45 -12.18
C HIS A 326 0.75 -5.71 -10.86
N ALA A 327 0.31 -4.45 -10.74
CA ALA A 327 0.62 -3.55 -9.62
C ALA A 327 -0.28 -3.72 -8.38
N ALA A 328 -1.30 -4.60 -8.42
CA ALA A 328 -2.23 -4.83 -7.31
C ALA A 328 -2.99 -3.58 -6.82
N LEU A 329 -3.21 -2.57 -7.67
CA LEU A 329 -3.70 -1.24 -7.26
C LEU A 329 -5.03 -1.26 -6.51
N LEU A 330 -5.92 -2.20 -6.80
CA LEU A 330 -7.21 -2.37 -6.12
C LEU A 330 -7.08 -2.90 -4.68
N ASN A 331 -5.88 -3.27 -4.26
CA ASN A 331 -5.55 -3.69 -2.90
C ASN A 331 -4.68 -2.66 -2.17
N GLU A 332 -4.38 -1.53 -2.82
CA GLU A 332 -3.60 -0.44 -2.25
C GLU A 332 -4.51 0.55 -1.53
N PRO A 333 -4.16 0.96 -0.30
CA PRO A 333 -4.85 2.05 0.35
C PRO A 333 -4.78 3.34 -0.48
N ILE A 334 -5.86 4.12 -0.50
CA ILE A 334 -5.98 5.38 -1.24
C ILE A 334 -6.31 6.52 -0.27
N THR A 335 -5.67 7.68 -0.44
CA THR A 335 -6.05 8.89 0.29
C THR A 335 -7.12 9.63 -0.53
N ILE A 336 -8.28 9.90 0.06
CA ILE A 336 -9.26 10.84 -0.49
C ILE A 336 -9.07 12.17 0.23
N PHE A 337 -8.64 13.19 -0.50
CA PHE A 337 -8.41 14.54 -0.01
C PHE A 337 -9.55 15.46 -0.44
N THR A 338 -10.19 16.14 0.51
CA THR A 338 -11.30 17.05 0.22
C THR A 338 -11.09 18.40 0.90
N PRO A 339 -10.93 19.49 0.13
CA PRO A 339 -11.01 20.85 0.66
C PRO A 339 -12.48 21.26 0.84
N PHE A 340 -12.85 21.73 2.04
CA PHE A 340 -14.20 22.17 2.33
C PHE A 340 -14.31 23.68 2.45
N ALA A 341 -15.10 24.30 1.58
CA ALA A 341 -15.30 25.75 1.51
C ALA A 341 -16.43 26.27 2.43
N GLY A 342 -17.11 25.39 3.19
CA GLY A 342 -18.23 25.77 4.06
C GLY A 342 -19.62 25.61 3.42
N ARG A 343 -19.77 24.77 2.39
CA ARG A 343 -21.04 24.53 1.69
C ARG A 343 -21.90 23.54 2.48
N ARG A 344 -22.85 24.06 3.27
CA ARG A 344 -23.72 23.25 4.14
C ARG A 344 -24.73 22.44 3.33
N GLU A 345 -25.19 23.01 2.23
CA GLU A 345 -26.25 22.48 1.37
C GLU A 345 -25.81 21.27 0.53
N THR A 346 -24.52 21.15 0.19
CA THR A 346 -23.98 20.02 -0.60
C THR A 346 -23.40 18.93 0.29
N LEU A 347 -23.14 19.22 1.56
CA LEU A 347 -22.39 18.33 2.45
C LEU A 347 -23.02 16.95 2.58
N ASP A 348 -24.34 16.86 2.72
CA ASP A 348 -25.03 15.57 2.86
C ASP A 348 -24.91 14.72 1.59
N LEU A 349 -25.12 15.32 0.42
CA LEU A 349 -24.94 14.66 -0.87
C LEU A 349 -23.49 14.22 -1.11
N PHE A 350 -22.52 15.05 -0.71
CA PHE A 350 -21.11 14.70 -0.78
C PHE A 350 -20.76 13.49 0.10
N VAL A 351 -21.19 13.53 1.36
CA VAL A 351 -20.97 12.44 2.32
C VAL A 351 -21.63 11.15 1.82
N ASP A 352 -22.85 11.23 1.28
CA ASP A 352 -23.54 10.11 0.66
C ASP A 352 -22.78 9.59 -0.56
N GLY A 353 -22.25 10.47 -1.42
CA GLY A 353 -21.41 10.09 -2.56
C GLY A 353 -20.19 9.27 -2.14
N ILE A 354 -19.44 9.76 -1.15
CA ILE A 354 -18.32 9.00 -0.55
C ILE A 354 -18.81 7.67 0.03
N ALA A 355 -19.95 7.67 0.71
CA ALA A 355 -20.57 6.48 1.28
C ALA A 355 -21.04 5.46 0.23
N HIS A 356 -21.13 5.81 -1.06
CA HIS A 356 -21.53 4.92 -2.15
C HIS A 356 -20.41 4.53 -3.11
N LEU A 357 -19.19 5.04 -2.93
CA LEU A 357 -18.03 4.58 -3.72
C LEU A 357 -17.85 3.05 -3.63
N ASN A 358 -17.73 2.42 -4.78
CA ASN A 358 -17.44 0.99 -4.91
C ASN A 358 -15.94 0.76 -4.75
N PHE A 359 -15.44 0.91 -3.52
CA PHE A 359 -14.06 0.64 -3.17
C PHE A 359 -13.98 0.11 -1.73
N PRO A 360 -13.04 -0.82 -1.41
CA PRO A 360 -12.96 -1.39 -0.08
C PRO A 360 -12.74 -0.31 1.00
N ARG A 361 -13.67 -0.23 1.96
CA ARG A 361 -13.76 0.86 2.93
C ARG A 361 -12.53 0.97 3.81
N GLU A 362 -11.98 -0.17 4.21
CA GLU A 362 -10.78 -0.30 5.03
C GLU A 362 -9.51 0.19 4.33
N GLN A 363 -9.54 0.33 3.00
CA GLN A 363 -8.44 0.85 2.18
C GLN A 363 -8.51 2.36 2.01
N ILE A 364 -9.61 3.01 2.40
CA ILE A 364 -9.76 4.47 2.25
C ILE A 364 -9.14 5.19 3.46
N HIS A 365 -8.20 6.09 3.17
CA HIS A 365 -7.79 7.14 4.09
C HIS A 365 -8.48 8.46 3.72
N LEU A 366 -9.39 8.93 4.56
CA LEU A 366 -10.08 10.20 4.36
C LEU A 366 -9.28 11.35 5.00
N HIS A 367 -8.97 12.39 4.24
CA HIS A 367 -8.39 13.62 4.75
C HIS A 367 -9.29 14.81 4.41
N TRP A 368 -9.93 15.37 5.43
CA TRP A 368 -10.78 16.55 5.29
C TRP A 368 -9.99 17.80 5.68
N TYR A 369 -9.85 18.70 4.71
CA TYR A 369 -9.18 19.97 4.88
C TYR A 369 -10.23 21.06 5.01
N ASP A 370 -10.57 21.39 6.25
CA ASP A 370 -11.59 22.39 6.57
C ASP A 370 -10.97 23.77 6.59
N THR A 371 -11.51 24.61 5.74
CA THR A 371 -11.03 25.94 5.56
C THR A 371 -12.12 27.01 5.61
N SER A 372 -13.35 26.57 5.91
CA SER A 372 -14.55 27.39 6.01
C SER A 372 -14.41 28.59 6.95
N GLY A 373 -13.56 28.49 7.97
CA GLY A 373 -13.49 29.49 9.04
C GLY A 373 -14.70 29.53 9.96
N ASP A 374 -15.68 28.62 9.76
CA ASP A 374 -16.94 28.57 10.47
C ASP A 374 -16.93 27.42 11.50
N LYS A 375 -16.94 27.77 12.79
CA LYS A 375 -16.89 26.81 13.89
C LYS A 375 -18.07 25.83 13.90
N GLU A 376 -19.26 26.27 13.49
CA GLU A 376 -20.43 25.39 13.42
C GLU A 376 -20.25 24.38 12.31
N PHE A 377 -19.80 24.84 11.13
CA PHE A 377 -19.49 23.98 10.01
C PHE A 377 -18.35 23.01 10.32
N SER A 378 -17.28 23.46 10.97
CA SER A 378 -16.20 22.59 11.46
C SER A 378 -16.71 21.50 12.40
N SER A 379 -17.68 21.82 13.26
CA SER A 379 -18.29 20.86 14.18
C SER A 379 -19.16 19.86 13.42
N LEU A 380 -19.91 20.32 12.43
CA LEU A 380 -20.72 19.49 11.53
C LEU A 380 -19.86 18.52 10.72
N LEU A 381 -18.74 19.00 10.14
CA LEU A 381 -17.78 18.15 9.45
C LEU A 381 -17.26 17.05 10.37
N LYS A 382 -16.78 17.38 11.56
CA LYS A 382 -16.27 16.36 12.50
C LYS A 382 -17.33 15.31 12.85
N ALA A 383 -18.59 15.71 13.01
CA ALA A 383 -19.69 14.78 13.26
C ALA A 383 -19.97 13.87 12.06
N LYS A 384 -20.02 14.43 10.84
CA LYS A 384 -20.24 13.67 9.59
C LYS A 384 -19.07 12.72 9.28
N GLN A 385 -17.86 13.10 9.65
CA GLN A 385 -16.68 12.27 9.46
C GLN A 385 -16.72 11.01 10.33
N GLN A 386 -17.24 11.11 11.56
CA GLN A 386 -17.29 10.00 12.52
C GLN A 386 -18.28 8.90 12.14
N VAL A 387 -19.29 9.23 11.32
CA VAL A 387 -20.28 8.25 10.85
C VAL A 387 -19.86 7.53 9.57
N LEU A 388 -18.79 7.98 8.91
CA LEU A 388 -18.26 7.31 7.73
C LEU A 388 -17.43 6.09 8.14
N ASP A 389 -17.87 4.91 7.70
CA ASP A 389 -17.14 3.66 7.87
C ASP A 389 -16.01 3.57 6.84
N VAL A 390 -14.82 4.09 7.20
CA VAL A 390 -13.61 4.06 6.37
C VAL A 390 -12.38 3.72 7.21
N GLY A 391 -11.34 3.18 6.56
CA GLY A 391 -10.19 2.58 7.23
C GLY A 391 -9.39 3.54 8.12
N SER A 392 -9.26 4.81 7.73
CA SER A 392 -8.71 5.83 8.62
C SER A 392 -9.09 7.24 8.22
N ILE A 393 -9.14 8.12 9.21
CA ILE A 393 -9.66 9.47 9.06
C ILE A 393 -8.64 10.47 9.60
N SER A 394 -8.48 11.60 8.92
CA SER A 394 -7.74 12.75 9.41
C SER A 394 -8.43 14.04 9.01
N TYR A 395 -8.18 15.08 9.80
CA TYR A 395 -8.83 16.36 9.65
C TYR A 395 -7.83 17.46 9.98
N THR A 396 -7.74 18.45 9.10
CA THR A 396 -6.94 19.66 9.31
C THR A 396 -7.89 20.84 9.30
N ASN A 397 -7.93 21.58 10.40
CA ASN A 397 -8.58 22.89 10.44
C ASN A 397 -7.54 23.95 10.07
N ALA A 398 -7.69 24.54 8.90
CA ALA A 398 -6.83 25.61 8.41
C ALA A 398 -7.71 26.75 7.91
N PRO A 399 -8.38 27.46 8.84
CA PRO A 399 -9.19 28.60 8.45
C PRO A 399 -8.25 29.63 7.80
N LEU A 400 -8.54 30.00 6.56
CA LEU A 400 -7.81 31.11 5.96
C LEU A 400 -8.20 32.41 6.69
N PRO A 401 -7.25 33.34 6.89
CA PRO A 401 -7.53 34.63 7.52
C PRO A 401 -8.64 35.34 6.76
N ALA A 402 -9.82 35.45 7.39
CA ALA A 402 -11.00 36.20 6.98
C ALA A 402 -11.04 36.50 5.48
N LEU A 403 -11.24 35.48 4.63
CA LEU A 403 -11.71 35.66 3.26
C LEU A 403 -12.34 34.41 2.62
N TRP A 404 -12.52 33.32 3.37
CA TRP A 404 -13.41 32.24 2.97
C TRP A 404 -14.83 32.57 3.49
N GLY A 405 -15.79 32.80 2.59
CA GLY A 405 -17.19 33.11 2.95
C GLY A 405 -17.68 34.55 2.75
N HIS A 406 -16.99 35.40 2.00
CA HIS A 406 -17.53 36.73 1.63
C HIS A 406 -18.68 36.62 0.61
N THR A 407 -19.72 37.42 0.80
CA THR A 407 -20.74 37.68 -0.23
C THR A 407 -20.36 38.92 -1.06
N PRO A 408 -20.82 39.02 -2.33
CA PRO A 408 -20.53 40.14 -3.23
C PRO A 408 -20.81 41.55 -2.64
N GLN A 409 -21.82 41.72 -1.79
CA GLN A 409 -22.08 43.02 -1.13
C GLN A 409 -20.98 43.48 -0.16
N SER A 410 -20.15 42.57 0.37
CA SER A 410 -19.02 42.93 1.25
C SER A 410 -17.80 43.44 0.47
N LEU A 411 -17.68 43.04 -0.80
CA LEU A 411 -16.65 43.47 -1.75
C LEU A 411 -17.02 44.82 -2.41
N ILE A 412 -18.30 45.16 -2.46
CA ILE A 412 -18.83 46.38 -3.09
C ILE A 412 -18.73 47.63 -2.18
N ARG A 413 -18.48 47.50 -0.86
CA ARG A 413 -18.44 48.64 0.10
C ARG A 413 -17.06 49.29 0.34
N GLY A 414 -16.11 49.11 -0.59
CA GLY A 414 -15.02 50.07 -0.89
C GLY A 414 -14.17 50.60 0.28
N ARG A 415 -13.71 49.74 1.20
CA ARG A 415 -12.91 50.16 2.37
C ARG A 415 -11.57 49.46 2.53
N ILE A 416 -11.01 49.00 1.45
CA ILE A 416 -9.57 48.90 1.37
C ILE A 416 -9.24 49.67 0.05
N THR A 417 -8.02 50.18 -0.11
CA THR A 417 -7.63 50.97 -1.30
C THR A 417 -6.37 50.43 -1.98
N ASN A 418 -6.11 49.13 -1.85
CA ASN A 418 -4.99 48.39 -2.49
C ASN A 418 -5.31 46.88 -2.79
N GLU A 419 -6.59 46.48 -2.96
CA GLU A 419 -7.13 45.09 -3.06
C GLU A 419 -7.50 44.56 -4.47
N HIS A 420 -6.72 44.84 -5.50
CA HIS A 420 -6.99 44.18 -6.78
C HIS A 420 -6.66 42.66 -6.73
N ARG A 421 -7.66 41.82 -6.37
CA ARG A 421 -8.13 40.57 -7.06
C ARG A 421 -8.59 39.45 -6.12
N GLU A 422 -9.88 39.10 -6.16
CA GLU A 422 -10.47 37.87 -5.59
C GLU A 422 -9.73 36.60 -6.03
N GLN A 423 -9.24 36.58 -7.28
CA GLN A 423 -8.41 35.51 -7.86
C GLN A 423 -7.16 35.19 -7.02
N TYR A 424 -6.53 36.19 -6.40
CA TYR A 424 -5.32 35.99 -5.60
C TYR A 424 -5.59 35.13 -4.36
N TYR A 425 -6.71 35.38 -3.67
CA TYR A 425 -7.09 34.62 -2.49
C TYR A 425 -7.55 33.21 -2.84
N TYR A 426 -8.21 33.02 -3.98
CA TYR A 426 -8.52 31.70 -4.52
C TYR A 426 -7.24 30.90 -4.82
N GLU A 427 -6.29 31.47 -5.57
CA GLU A 427 -5.03 30.79 -5.89
C GLU A 427 -4.22 30.47 -4.63
N LEU A 428 -4.22 31.35 -3.63
CA LEU A 428 -3.58 31.08 -2.34
C LEU A 428 -4.24 29.91 -1.59
N ALA A 429 -5.55 29.77 -1.68
CA ALA A 429 -6.28 28.63 -1.12
C ALA A 429 -5.88 27.32 -1.82
N VAL A 430 -5.83 27.32 -3.16
CA VAL A 430 -5.43 26.17 -3.98
C VAL A 430 -3.97 25.78 -3.69
N VAL A 431 -3.04 26.74 -3.63
CA VAL A 431 -1.63 26.50 -3.25
C VAL A 431 -1.54 25.80 -1.88
N ARG A 432 -2.29 26.29 -0.90
CA ARG A 432 -2.31 25.70 0.45
C ARG A 432 -2.97 24.33 0.47
N ALA A 433 -4.02 24.12 -0.33
CA ALA A 433 -4.66 22.81 -0.48
C ALA A 433 -3.68 21.79 -1.07
N TYR A 434 -2.94 22.14 -2.14
CA TYR A 434 -1.88 21.29 -2.68
C TYR A 434 -0.78 21.01 -1.65
N HIS A 435 -0.35 22.02 -0.91
CA HIS A 435 0.67 21.85 0.12
C HIS A 435 0.21 20.90 1.23
N GLU A 436 -1.01 21.10 1.76
CA GLU A 436 -1.58 20.23 2.78
C GLU A 436 -1.79 18.82 2.24
N MET A 437 -2.32 18.67 1.03
CA MET A 437 -2.51 17.38 0.37
C MET A 437 -1.21 16.59 0.31
N ILE A 438 -0.11 17.19 -0.17
CA ILE A 438 1.20 16.52 -0.27
C ILE A 438 1.73 16.13 1.12
N ARG A 439 1.56 17.04 2.10
CA ARG A 439 2.02 16.85 3.47
C ARG A 439 1.24 15.76 4.20
N SER A 440 -0.07 15.66 3.97
CA SER A 440 -0.97 14.73 4.66
C SER A 440 -1.13 13.39 3.96
N ALA A 441 -0.72 13.27 2.69
CA ALA A 441 -0.76 12.05 1.90
C ALA A 441 -0.08 10.87 2.59
N LYS A 442 -0.84 9.79 2.84
CA LYS A 442 -0.35 8.57 3.50
C LYS A 442 -0.17 7.38 2.57
N THR A 443 -0.55 7.54 1.31
CA THR A 443 -0.71 6.47 0.34
C THR A 443 0.00 6.84 -0.95
N ASP A 444 0.21 5.86 -1.83
CA ASP A 444 0.88 6.07 -3.13
C ASP A 444 -0.01 6.80 -4.15
N TYR A 445 -1.32 6.86 -3.88
CA TYR A 445 -2.30 7.56 -4.69
C TYR A 445 -3.20 8.46 -3.85
N ILE A 446 -3.56 9.61 -4.40
CA ILE A 446 -4.47 10.58 -3.79
C ILE A 446 -5.59 10.90 -4.78
N LEU A 447 -6.82 10.63 -4.40
CA LEU A 447 -7.99 11.15 -5.08
C LEU A 447 -8.38 12.49 -4.46
N VAL A 448 -8.38 13.54 -5.27
CA VAL A 448 -8.91 14.85 -4.89
C VAL A 448 -10.38 14.92 -5.29
N LEU A 449 -11.23 15.27 -4.33
CA LEU A 449 -12.64 15.58 -4.54
C LEU A 449 -12.98 16.92 -3.89
N GLU A 450 -13.54 17.85 -4.64
CA GLU A 450 -14.13 19.09 -4.09
C GLU A 450 -15.45 18.79 -3.35
N ASP A 451 -15.83 19.63 -2.37
CA ASP A 451 -17.03 19.43 -1.53
C ASP A 451 -18.38 19.69 -2.26
N ASP A 452 -18.32 20.10 -3.54
CA ASP A 452 -19.43 20.16 -4.49
C ASP A 452 -19.29 19.19 -5.67
N ILE A 453 -18.37 18.24 -5.60
CA ILE A 453 -18.16 17.23 -6.64
C ILE A 453 -18.48 15.83 -6.11
N VAL A 454 -19.43 15.15 -6.76
CA VAL A 454 -19.84 13.79 -6.41
C VAL A 454 -19.60 12.87 -7.60
N PRO A 455 -18.57 12.01 -7.56
CA PRO A 455 -18.33 11.05 -8.63
C PRO A 455 -19.31 9.87 -8.55
N GLU A 456 -19.53 9.21 -9.68
CA GLU A 456 -20.28 7.94 -9.70
C GLU A 456 -19.58 6.84 -8.86
N PRO A 457 -20.32 5.81 -8.40
CA PRO A 457 -19.78 4.78 -7.50
C PRO A 457 -18.48 4.13 -7.97
N ASP A 458 -18.34 3.84 -9.26
CA ASP A 458 -17.18 3.12 -9.82
C ASP A 458 -16.02 4.04 -10.23
N ALA A 459 -16.15 5.36 -10.06
CA ALA A 459 -15.18 6.33 -10.57
C ALA A 459 -13.75 6.07 -10.10
N LEU A 460 -13.54 5.75 -8.81
CA LEU A 460 -12.20 5.49 -8.27
C LEU A 460 -11.55 4.26 -8.93
N ILE A 461 -12.31 3.18 -9.14
CA ILE A 461 -11.82 1.99 -9.84
C ILE A 461 -11.46 2.36 -11.28
N GLN A 462 -12.33 3.10 -11.97
CA GLN A 462 -12.11 3.52 -13.36
C GLN A 462 -10.90 4.45 -13.52
N LEU A 463 -10.67 5.36 -12.57
CA LEU A 463 -9.47 6.20 -12.52
C LEU A 463 -8.21 5.35 -12.33
N LEU A 464 -8.24 4.39 -11.39
CA LEU A 464 -7.10 3.49 -11.12
C LEU A 464 -6.78 2.59 -12.33
N GLN A 465 -7.79 2.13 -13.08
CA GLN A 465 -7.61 1.33 -14.28
C GLN A 465 -6.89 2.10 -15.41
N CYS A 466 -6.95 3.42 -15.40
CA CYS A 466 -6.22 4.28 -16.34
C CYS A 466 -4.77 4.56 -15.90
N MET A 467 -4.37 4.18 -14.69
CA MET A 467 -2.99 4.36 -14.25
C MET A 467 -2.08 3.32 -14.89
N ASP A 468 -0.92 3.78 -15.36
CA ASP A 468 0.23 2.95 -15.72
C ASP A 468 1.53 3.51 -15.11
N SER A 469 2.70 2.95 -15.47
CA SER A 469 4.00 3.38 -14.96
C SER A 469 4.33 4.85 -15.28
N ASP A 470 3.80 5.36 -16.39
CA ASP A 470 4.12 6.65 -16.98
C ASP A 470 3.03 7.68 -16.71
N VAL A 471 1.85 7.27 -16.26
CA VAL A 471 0.75 8.15 -15.87
C VAL A 471 0.96 8.71 -14.45
N ASN A 472 0.94 10.04 -14.36
CA ASN A 472 1.10 10.80 -13.11
C ASN A 472 -0.25 11.26 -12.54
N ALA A 473 -1.24 11.50 -13.39
CA ALA A 473 -2.59 11.84 -12.97
C ALA A 473 -3.65 11.38 -13.98
N VAL A 474 -4.81 11.00 -13.46
CA VAL A 474 -6.02 10.75 -14.24
C VAL A 474 -7.13 11.64 -13.68
N VAL A 475 -7.76 12.41 -14.55
CA VAL A 475 -8.85 13.33 -14.20
C VAL A 475 -10.17 12.80 -14.75
N ALA A 476 -11.26 13.11 -14.06
CA ALA A 476 -12.60 12.92 -14.59
C ALA A 476 -13.16 14.24 -15.14
N HIS A 477 -14.00 14.13 -16.17
CA HIS A 477 -14.68 15.27 -16.76
C HIS A 477 -15.82 15.77 -15.85
N TYR A 478 -15.91 17.09 -15.66
CA TYR A 478 -17.10 17.74 -15.13
C TYR A 478 -17.29 19.15 -15.74
N PRO A 479 -18.53 19.61 -15.97
CA PRO A 479 -18.81 20.88 -16.64
C PRO A 479 -18.69 22.09 -15.68
N CYS A 480 -18.21 23.21 -16.21
CA CYS A 480 -18.26 24.52 -15.54
C CYS A 480 -19.67 25.12 -15.66
N HIS A 481 -20.35 25.32 -14.54
CA HIS A 481 -21.73 25.84 -14.53
C HIS A 481 -21.86 27.26 -15.08
N LEU A 482 -20.83 28.10 -14.96
CA LEU A 482 -20.87 29.50 -15.38
C LEU A 482 -20.62 29.70 -16.88
N GLN A 483 -19.81 28.82 -17.47
CA GLN A 483 -19.23 29.05 -18.80
C GLN A 483 -19.54 27.92 -19.80
N GLY A 484 -20.17 26.84 -19.35
CA GLY A 484 -20.70 25.77 -20.21
C GLY A 484 -19.65 24.86 -20.86
N TYR A 485 -18.37 25.05 -20.56
CA TYR A 485 -17.27 24.19 -21.01
C TYR A 485 -16.86 23.18 -19.95
N SER A 486 -16.07 22.18 -20.33
CA SER A 486 -15.43 21.24 -19.41
C SER A 486 -14.30 21.89 -18.61
N MET A 487 -14.19 21.54 -17.32
CA MET A 487 -13.03 21.91 -16.50
C MET A 487 -11.73 21.25 -16.96
N VAL A 488 -11.80 20.25 -17.84
CA VAL A 488 -10.66 19.65 -18.52
C VAL A 488 -10.18 20.57 -19.65
N TRP A 489 -8.86 20.72 -19.77
CA TRP A 489 -8.23 21.63 -20.73
C TRP A 489 -7.01 21.02 -21.40
N HIS A 490 -6.56 21.66 -22.47
CA HIS A 490 -5.30 21.38 -23.16
C HIS A 490 -4.55 22.68 -23.45
N ALA A 491 -3.24 22.60 -23.66
CA ALA A 491 -2.44 23.74 -24.12
C ALA A 491 -2.22 23.62 -25.62
N ASN A 492 -2.55 24.66 -26.38
CA ASN A 492 -2.29 24.68 -27.82
C ASN A 492 -0.79 24.87 -28.13
N ALA A 493 -0.42 24.84 -29.41
CA ALA A 493 0.99 24.98 -29.84
C ALA A 493 1.67 26.30 -29.40
N ARG A 494 0.89 27.31 -28.98
CA ARG A 494 1.39 28.59 -28.46
C ARG A 494 1.41 28.64 -26.93
N GLY A 495 1.10 27.53 -26.26
CA GLY A 495 1.01 27.44 -24.80
C GLY A 495 -0.22 28.10 -24.19
N ILE A 496 -1.24 28.42 -25.01
CA ILE A 496 -2.49 29.01 -24.53
C ILE A 496 -3.41 27.87 -24.08
N VAL A 497 -3.99 28.01 -22.88
CA VAL A 497 -4.92 27.03 -22.32
C VAL A 497 -6.30 27.16 -22.95
N GLU A 498 -6.83 26.04 -23.43
CA GLU A 498 -8.14 25.93 -24.07
C GLU A 498 -8.95 24.79 -23.43
N HIS A 499 -10.18 25.10 -23.03
CA HIS A 499 -11.12 24.16 -22.43
C HIS A 499 -11.93 23.43 -23.51
N TYR A 500 -12.29 22.17 -23.24
CA TYR A 500 -13.13 21.41 -24.16
C TYR A 500 -14.60 21.86 -24.07
N PRO A 501 -15.29 22.13 -25.20
CA PRO A 501 -16.65 22.64 -25.17
C PRO A 501 -17.71 21.57 -24.83
N LEU A 502 -17.39 20.28 -25.03
CA LEU A 502 -18.30 19.16 -24.83
C LEU A 502 -17.54 17.94 -24.30
N ARG A 503 -18.25 17.05 -23.60
CA ARG A 503 -17.76 15.74 -23.16
C ARG A 503 -17.42 14.85 -24.37
N LYS A 504 -16.32 14.11 -24.27
CA LYS A 504 -15.92 13.06 -25.22
C LYS A 504 -16.18 11.66 -24.64
N THR A 505 -15.67 10.62 -25.29
CA THR A 505 -15.69 9.23 -24.79
C THR A 505 -14.28 8.64 -24.80
N GLY A 506 -14.05 7.64 -23.95
CA GLY A 506 -12.77 6.96 -23.82
C GLY A 506 -11.76 7.70 -22.94
N VAL A 507 -10.49 7.28 -23.06
CA VAL A 507 -9.36 7.84 -22.30
C VAL A 507 -8.43 8.58 -23.26
N GLU A 508 -8.09 9.84 -22.96
CA GLU A 508 -7.17 10.64 -23.78
C GLU A 508 -6.17 11.44 -22.94
N SER A 509 -5.02 11.79 -23.52
CA SER A 509 -4.08 12.70 -22.85
C SER A 509 -4.56 14.14 -22.94
N VAL A 510 -4.53 14.84 -21.80
CA VAL A 510 -5.01 16.21 -21.65
C VAL A 510 -3.93 17.13 -21.06
N GLY A 511 -4.19 18.42 -21.03
CA GLY A 511 -3.35 19.40 -20.33
C GLY A 511 -3.50 19.30 -18.81
N GLY A 512 -4.74 19.14 -18.34
CA GLY A 512 -5.09 18.99 -16.92
C GLY A 512 -6.59 19.17 -16.71
N SER A 513 -6.99 19.35 -15.44
CA SER A 513 -8.35 19.69 -15.03
C SER A 513 -8.32 20.74 -13.92
N GLY A 514 -9.49 21.18 -13.47
CA GLY A 514 -9.63 21.87 -12.18
C GLY A 514 -9.49 20.91 -11.00
N PHE A 515 -9.58 21.45 -9.78
CA PHE A 515 -9.38 20.73 -8.52
C PHE A 515 -10.58 19.84 -8.10
N GLY A 516 -11.40 19.33 -9.03
CA GLY A 516 -12.71 18.75 -8.68
C GLY A 516 -12.79 17.23 -8.53
N CYS A 517 -12.22 16.47 -9.46
CA CYS A 517 -12.16 15.01 -9.40
C CYS A 517 -10.90 14.52 -10.14
N SER A 518 -9.83 14.26 -9.38
CA SER A 518 -8.51 14.00 -9.96
C SER A 518 -7.72 13.03 -9.10
N LEU A 519 -7.32 11.91 -9.69
CA LEU A 519 -6.45 10.92 -9.08
C LEU A 519 -5.00 11.25 -9.44
N PHE A 520 -4.16 11.41 -8.43
CA PHE A 520 -2.74 11.68 -8.58
C PHE A 520 -1.90 10.56 -8.00
N ARG A 521 -0.71 10.37 -8.58
CA ARG A 521 0.37 9.61 -7.97
C ARG A 521 1.12 10.50 -6.97
N THR A 522 1.29 10.03 -5.75
CA THR A 522 1.84 10.84 -4.64
C THR A 522 3.31 11.21 -4.84
N ASP A 523 4.13 10.30 -5.36
CA ASP A 523 5.55 10.55 -5.68
C ASP A 523 5.71 11.64 -6.75
N ALA A 524 4.87 11.62 -7.78
CA ALA A 524 4.86 12.61 -8.85
C ALA A 524 4.51 14.00 -8.28
N LEU A 525 3.49 14.08 -7.43
CA LEU A 525 3.14 15.33 -6.74
C LEU A 525 4.27 15.82 -5.83
N ARG A 526 4.95 14.94 -5.09
CA ARG A 526 6.08 15.31 -4.22
C ARG A 526 7.31 15.81 -4.99
N SER A 527 7.44 15.41 -6.25
CA SER A 527 8.58 15.75 -7.09
C SER A 527 8.43 17.13 -7.75
N ILE A 528 7.23 17.71 -7.79
CA ILE A 528 7.01 19.04 -8.38
C ILE A 528 7.28 20.16 -7.37
N PRO A 529 7.92 21.27 -7.77
CA PRO A 529 8.09 22.42 -6.91
C PRO A 529 6.75 23.16 -6.76
N ILE A 530 6.15 23.10 -5.55
CA ILE A 530 5.01 23.96 -5.21
C ILE A 530 5.55 25.37 -4.92
N LEU A 531 5.25 26.30 -5.82
CA LEU A 531 5.64 27.70 -5.68
C LEU A 531 4.71 28.42 -4.70
N THR A 532 5.28 29.00 -3.64
CA THR A 532 4.54 29.77 -2.63
C THR A 532 4.38 31.25 -3.01
N HIS A 533 5.04 31.71 -4.07
CA HIS A 533 4.93 33.08 -4.58
C HIS A 533 3.94 33.14 -5.73
N ILE A 534 2.75 33.71 -5.47
CA ILE A 534 1.65 33.90 -6.46
C ILE A 534 1.90 35.14 -7.33
N HIS A 535 2.86 35.97 -6.97
CA HIS A 535 3.13 37.22 -7.67
C HIS A 535 3.88 36.92 -8.97
N HIS A 536 3.26 37.26 -10.10
CA HIS A 536 3.80 37.27 -11.49
C HIS A 536 3.32 36.19 -12.46
N VAL A 537 2.40 35.29 -12.10
CA VAL A 537 1.83 34.37 -13.10
C VAL A 537 0.77 35.14 -13.92
N GLN A 538 1.12 35.55 -15.13
CA GLN A 538 0.13 36.13 -16.05
C GLN A 538 -0.92 35.07 -16.44
N LYS A 539 -2.21 35.41 -16.33
CA LYS A 539 -3.38 34.78 -16.96
C LYS A 539 -3.69 33.29 -16.68
N ASN A 540 -2.86 32.54 -15.94
CA ASN A 540 -3.05 31.09 -15.74
C ASN A 540 -3.42 30.73 -14.29
N TRP A 541 -4.39 29.83 -14.11
CA TRP A 541 -4.79 29.30 -12.80
C TRP A 541 -3.70 28.40 -12.22
N TYR A 542 -3.61 28.29 -10.89
CA TYR A 542 -2.53 27.55 -10.24
C TYR A 542 -2.49 26.06 -10.64
N ASP A 543 -3.64 25.43 -10.88
CA ASP A 543 -3.73 24.06 -11.39
C ASP A 543 -2.96 23.87 -12.69
N HIS A 544 -2.95 24.88 -13.57
CA HIS A 544 -2.21 24.82 -14.83
C HIS A 544 -0.71 24.62 -14.60
N LEU A 545 -0.14 25.23 -13.55
CA LEU A 545 1.27 25.08 -13.20
C LEU A 545 1.57 23.68 -12.67
N VAL A 546 0.69 23.15 -11.81
CA VAL A 546 0.82 21.80 -11.24
C VAL A 546 0.78 20.76 -12.36
N TYR A 547 -0.26 20.79 -13.20
CA TYR A 547 -0.40 19.83 -14.28
C TYR A 547 0.69 19.97 -15.35
N THR A 548 1.09 21.21 -15.70
CA THR A 548 2.21 21.42 -16.63
C THR A 548 3.50 20.83 -16.07
N SER A 549 3.74 20.94 -14.76
CA SER A 549 4.90 20.34 -14.09
C SER A 549 4.81 18.81 -14.07
N LEU A 550 3.64 18.24 -13.75
CA LEU A 550 3.41 16.79 -13.79
C LEU A 550 3.65 16.20 -15.19
N LYS A 551 3.29 16.95 -16.24
CA LYS A 551 3.50 16.54 -17.64
C LYS A 551 4.96 16.51 -18.08
N GLN A 552 5.88 17.13 -17.33
CA GLN A 552 7.32 17.01 -17.61
C GLN A 552 7.86 15.62 -17.26
N PHE A 553 7.17 14.88 -16.38
CA PHE A 553 7.65 13.61 -15.82
C PHE A 553 6.73 12.44 -16.13
N GLY A 554 5.66 12.63 -16.93
CA GLY A 554 4.70 11.59 -17.23
C GLY A 554 3.41 12.12 -17.86
N GLN A 555 2.44 11.25 -18.07
CA GLN A 555 1.19 11.58 -18.72
C GLN A 555 0.14 12.09 -17.72
N VAL A 556 -0.70 12.98 -18.20
CA VAL A 556 -1.97 13.35 -17.57
C VAL A 556 -3.07 12.92 -18.51
N LEU A 557 -3.95 12.05 -18.03
CA LEU A 557 -5.06 11.50 -18.80
C LEU A 557 -6.39 12.02 -18.28
N CYS A 558 -7.38 12.11 -19.15
CA CYS A 558 -8.77 12.25 -18.79
C CYS A 558 -9.49 10.96 -19.17
N ASN A 559 -10.22 10.37 -18.22
CA ASN A 559 -11.22 9.35 -18.53
C ASN A 559 -12.58 10.05 -18.67
N TRP A 560 -13.04 10.15 -19.91
CA TRP A 560 -14.27 10.85 -20.25
C TRP A 560 -15.52 10.02 -19.97
N ASP A 561 -15.37 8.72 -19.75
CA ASP A 561 -16.50 7.81 -19.52
C ASP A 561 -16.99 7.87 -18.07
N ILE A 562 -16.24 8.52 -17.17
CA ILE A 562 -16.61 8.67 -15.76
C ILE A 562 -17.66 9.77 -15.58
N ASP A 563 -18.79 9.41 -14.98
CA ASP A 563 -19.83 10.37 -14.58
C ASP A 563 -19.46 11.07 -13.26
N VAL A 564 -19.58 12.40 -13.26
CA VAL A 564 -19.32 13.25 -12.11
C VAL A 564 -20.39 14.32 -12.01
N ASP A 565 -21.12 14.32 -10.91
CA ASP A 565 -22.10 15.34 -10.58
C ASP A 565 -21.40 16.56 -9.97
N HIS A 566 -21.62 17.72 -10.59
CA HIS A 566 -21.21 19.01 -10.05
C HIS A 566 -22.44 19.64 -9.39
N LEU A 567 -22.43 19.67 -8.05
CA LEU A 567 -23.56 20.11 -7.23
C LEU A 567 -23.70 21.62 -7.27
N GLN A 568 -24.89 22.10 -7.62
CA GLN A 568 -25.18 23.53 -7.62
C GLN A 568 -25.55 24.02 -6.23
N THR A 569 -24.99 25.17 -5.83
CA THR A 569 -25.47 25.93 -4.69
C THR A 569 -26.29 27.12 -5.19
N ASN A 570 -27.37 27.48 -4.47
CA ASN A 570 -28.22 28.65 -4.78
C ASN A 570 -27.44 30.00 -4.79
N ARG A 571 -26.15 29.99 -4.46
CA ARG A 571 -25.26 31.16 -4.48
C ARG A 571 -24.85 31.61 -5.89
N TYR A 572 -25.04 30.79 -6.92
CA TYR A 572 -24.53 31.07 -8.28
C TYR A 572 -25.58 31.47 -9.32
N ILE A 573 -26.84 31.64 -8.91
CA ILE A 573 -27.91 32.12 -9.80
C ILE A 573 -28.20 33.57 -9.44
N PRO A 574 -27.86 34.56 -10.29
CA PRO A 574 -28.45 35.89 -10.19
C PRO A 574 -29.96 35.72 -10.19
N VAL A 575 -30.67 36.42 -9.29
CA VAL A 575 -32.14 36.30 -9.09
C VAL A 575 -32.93 36.43 -10.41
N ASP A 576 -32.31 36.98 -11.46
CA ASP A 576 -32.89 37.24 -12.76
C ASP A 576 -32.41 36.28 -13.90
N HIS A 577 -31.71 35.18 -13.60
CA HIS A 577 -31.21 34.25 -14.63
C HIS A 577 -32.28 33.21 -15.05
N PRO A 578 -32.53 32.99 -16.36
CA PRO A 578 -33.64 32.16 -16.87
C PRO A 578 -33.59 30.65 -16.52
N LEU A 579 -32.53 30.19 -15.85
CA LEU A 579 -32.38 28.82 -15.34
C LEU A 579 -32.77 28.67 -13.85
N ALA A 580 -33.13 29.76 -13.16
CA ALA A 580 -33.55 29.73 -11.75
C ALA A 580 -34.84 28.95 -11.48
N VAL A 581 -35.63 28.66 -12.54
CA VAL A 581 -36.91 27.97 -12.44
C VAL A 581 -36.84 26.66 -13.22
N LYS A 582 -36.29 25.63 -12.60
CA LYS A 582 -36.66 24.21 -12.80
C LYS A 582 -35.75 23.34 -11.94
N HIS A 583 -36.21 23.01 -10.74
CA HIS A 583 -36.17 21.67 -10.17
C HIS A 583 -36.93 21.71 -8.84
N HIS A 584 -38.26 21.75 -8.95
CA HIS A 584 -39.11 21.29 -7.85
C HIS A 584 -39.00 19.76 -7.81
N VAL A 585 -38.52 19.26 -6.68
CA VAL A 585 -38.80 17.96 -6.07
C VAL A 585 -39.84 17.13 -6.85
N SER A 586 -39.38 16.10 -7.56
CA SER A 586 -40.24 14.96 -7.90
C SER A 586 -40.04 13.89 -6.82
N SER A 587 -40.70 14.09 -5.69
CA SER A 587 -41.19 13.00 -4.86
C SER A 587 -42.18 12.17 -5.69
N GLU A 588 -42.09 10.85 -5.56
CA GLU A 588 -42.99 9.79 -6.08
C GLU A 588 -42.36 8.88 -7.15
N ARG A 589 -41.62 7.87 -6.68
CA ARG A 589 -41.65 6.54 -7.29
C ARG A 589 -42.63 5.69 -6.50
N THR A 590 -43.91 5.83 -6.82
CA THR A 590 -44.95 4.87 -6.43
C THR A 590 -45.07 3.81 -7.53
N THR A 591 -45.08 2.57 -7.08
CA THR A 591 -45.45 1.33 -7.76
C THR A 591 -46.61 1.45 -8.76
N ALA A 592 -46.48 0.83 -9.94
CA ALA A 592 -47.50 -0.07 -10.50
C ALA A 592 -47.04 -0.73 -11.83
N ASN A 593 -47.25 -2.04 -11.90
CA ASN A 593 -47.19 -2.88 -13.10
C ASN A 593 -48.16 -2.42 -14.19
N THR A 594 -47.74 -2.62 -15.45
CA THR A 594 -48.49 -3.39 -16.46
C THR A 594 -47.50 -3.98 -17.45
#